data_AF-Q021Q5-F1
#
_entry.id   AF-Q021Q5-F1
#
_cell.length_a   1.000
_cell.length_b   1.000
_cell.length_c   1.000
_cell.angle_alpha   90.00
_cell.angle_beta   90.00
_cell.angle_gamma   90.00
#
_symmetry.space_group_name_H-M   'P 1'
#
loop_
_entity.id
_entity.type
_entity.pdbx_description
1 polymer ?
#
loop_
_entity_poly.entity_id
_entity_poly.type
_entity_poly.pdbx_seq_one_letter_code
_entity_poly.pdbx_strand_id
1 'polypeptide(L)'
;MKLALAALAIGTLAAQELKHLAVPTNTSPRALGVTAREVVRNLPHDAIIHLKGAVEIRTPVCVKTAPDNAMQCEGAVVLRADEADLNEETGQIDARGNVTVTREPEKYR
;
A
#
# COMPACT_ATOMS: atom_id res chain seq x y z
N MET A 1 -42.35 34.97 -20.67
CA MET A 1 -42.15 33.57 -20.23
C MET A 1 -40.65 33.32 -20.21
N LYS A 2 -40.02 33.23 -19.03
CA LYS A 2 -38.56 33.09 -18.88
C LYS A 2 -38.24 31.61 -18.66
N LEU A 3 -37.59 30.97 -19.62
CA LEU A 3 -37.07 29.61 -19.52
C LEU A 3 -35.73 29.66 -18.75
N ALA A 4 -35.71 29.12 -17.54
CA ALA A 4 -34.48 28.89 -16.80
C ALA A 4 -33.96 27.49 -17.18
N LEU A 5 -32.86 27.43 -17.92
CA LEU A 5 -32.08 26.20 -18.13
C LEU A 5 -31.37 25.86 -16.83
N ALA A 6 -31.81 24.81 -16.14
CA ALA A 6 -31.07 24.21 -15.04
C ALA A 6 -29.93 23.35 -15.63
N ALA A 7 -28.70 23.82 -15.49
CA ALA A 7 -27.51 23.04 -15.83
C ALA A 7 -27.30 21.93 -14.78
N LEU A 8 -27.59 20.68 -15.14
CA LEU A 8 -27.12 19.52 -14.37
C LEU A 8 -25.60 19.43 -14.54
N ALA A 9 -24.85 19.88 -13.53
CA ALA A 9 -23.45 19.54 -13.38
C ALA A 9 -23.35 18.04 -13.03
N ILE A 10 -23.25 17.19 -14.05
CA ILE A 10 -22.85 15.80 -13.88
C ILE A 10 -21.36 15.83 -13.55
N GLY A 11 -21.05 15.97 -12.26
CA GLY A 11 -19.69 15.81 -11.75
C GLY A 11 -19.26 14.38 -12.04
N THR A 12 -18.41 14.20 -13.05
CA THR A 12 -17.67 12.95 -13.24
C THR A 12 -16.78 12.78 -12.02
N LEU A 13 -17.21 11.97 -11.05
CA LEU A 13 -16.31 11.43 -10.04
C LEU A 13 -15.26 10.64 -10.84
N ALA A 14 -14.10 11.25 -11.07
CA ALA A 14 -12.95 10.53 -11.58
C ALA A 14 -12.70 9.40 -10.58
N ALA A 15 -12.93 8.16 -10.99
CA ALA A 15 -12.51 7.00 -10.23
C ALA A 15 -10.99 7.13 -10.09
N GLN A 16 -10.53 7.54 -8.91
CA GLN A 16 -9.10 7.69 -8.64
C GLN A 16 -8.49 6.30 -8.73
N GLU A 17 -7.66 6.09 -9.76
CA GLU A 17 -7.01 4.83 -10.06
C GLU A 17 -6.09 4.42 -8.89
N LEU A 18 -6.16 3.15 -8.49
CA LEU A 18 -5.25 2.60 -7.50
C LEU A 18 -3.89 2.35 -8.15
N LYS A 19 -2.84 2.91 -7.56
CA LYS A 19 -1.46 2.69 -7.95
C LYS A 19 -0.93 1.49 -7.19
N HIS A 20 -0.19 0.63 -7.87
CA HIS A 20 0.44 -0.56 -7.28
C HIS A 20 1.96 -0.46 -7.39
N LEU A 21 2.66 -0.78 -6.31
CA LEU A 21 4.10 -0.65 -6.20
C LEU A 21 4.67 -1.85 -5.45
N ALA A 22 5.80 -2.38 -5.94
CA ALA A 22 6.60 -3.35 -5.20
C ALA A 22 7.80 -2.63 -4.59
N VAL A 23 7.90 -2.63 -3.26
CA VAL A 23 8.93 -1.89 -2.52
C VAL A 23 9.94 -2.87 -1.94
N PRO A 24 11.16 -2.95 -2.48
CA PRO A 24 12.23 -3.70 -1.82
C PRO A 24 12.61 -2.98 -0.52
N THR A 25 12.80 -3.74 0.56
CA THR A 25 13.23 -3.23 1.86
C THR A 25 14.30 -4.16 2.44
N ASN A 26 15.11 -3.66 3.36
CA ASN A 26 16.16 -4.48 3.99
C ASN A 26 15.62 -5.47 5.05
N THR A 27 14.33 -5.38 5.38
CA THR A 27 13.71 -6.18 6.45
C THR A 27 13.00 -7.43 5.96
N SER A 28 12.82 -7.59 4.64
CA SER A 28 12.12 -8.71 4.04
C SER A 28 12.86 -9.25 2.82
N PRO A 29 12.97 -10.59 2.67
CA PRO A 29 13.57 -11.19 1.47
C PRO A 29 12.69 -11.04 0.22
N ARG A 30 11.42 -10.67 0.38
CA ARG A 30 10.49 -10.35 -0.71
C ARG A 30 10.05 -8.89 -0.61
N ALA A 31 9.90 -8.22 -1.75
CA ALA A 31 9.37 -6.85 -1.79
C ALA A 31 7.99 -6.76 -1.14
N LEU A 32 7.73 -5.64 -0.46
CA LEU A 32 6.42 -5.30 0.07
C LEU A 32 5.49 -4.94 -1.09
N GLY A 33 4.25 -5.40 -1.04
CA GLY A 33 3.21 -4.96 -1.97
C GLY A 33 2.52 -3.71 -1.43
N VAL A 34 2.57 -2.60 -2.15
CA VAL A 34 1.97 -1.32 -1.74
C VAL A 34 0.91 -0.93 -2.75
N THR A 35 -0.27 -0.54 -2.25
CA THR A 35 -1.37 -0.01 -3.05
C THR A 35 -1.90 1.26 -2.40
N ALA A 36 -2.11 2.33 -3.18
CA ALA A 36 -2.73 3.57 -2.73
C ALA A 36 -3.24 4.37 -3.94
N ARG A 37 -4.12 5.34 -3.74
CA ARG A 37 -4.55 6.25 -4.82
C ARG A 37 -3.45 7.24 -5.20
N GLU A 38 -2.70 7.69 -4.21
CA GLU A 38 -1.56 8.58 -4.39
C GLU A 38 -0.31 7.99 -3.75
N VAL A 39 0.80 8.11 -4.49
CA VAL A 39 2.14 7.65 -4.09
C VAL A 39 3.10 8.76 -4.47
N VAL A 40 3.78 9.34 -3.48
CA VAL A 40 4.76 10.40 -3.67
C VAL A 40 6.10 9.94 -3.10
N ARG A 41 7.16 10.08 -3.91
CA ARG A 41 8.55 9.82 -3.52
C ARG A 41 9.34 11.10 -3.72
N ASN A 42 9.97 11.60 -2.65
CA ASN A 42 10.87 12.75 -2.74
C ASN A 42 12.29 12.26 -3.07
N LEU A 43 12.44 11.82 -4.32
CA LEU A 43 13.75 11.38 -4.82
C LEU A 43 14.66 12.59 -5.07
N PRO A 44 15.98 12.46 -4.87
CA PRO A 44 16.71 11.24 -4.49
C PRO A 44 17.10 11.16 -3.00
N HIS A 45 16.54 12.01 -2.12
CA HIS A 45 17.10 12.22 -0.77
C HIS A 45 16.25 11.67 0.37
N ASP A 46 14.95 11.47 0.19
CA ASP A 46 14.12 10.83 1.20
C ASP A 46 13.85 9.39 0.83
N ALA A 47 14.22 8.47 1.73
CA ALA A 47 13.80 7.07 1.70
C ALA A 47 12.33 6.87 2.10
N ILE A 48 11.55 7.95 2.20
CA ILE A 48 10.15 7.91 2.64
C ILE A 48 9.22 7.98 1.42
N ILE A 49 8.36 6.98 1.30
CA ILE A 49 7.23 6.98 0.38
C ILE A 49 5.99 7.47 1.15
N HIS A 50 5.39 8.55 0.68
CA HIS A 50 4.11 9.04 1.20
C HIS A 50 2.96 8.41 0.41
N LEU A 51 2.00 7.81 1.12
CA LEU A 51 0.86 7.07 0.57
C LEU A 51 -0.43 7.70 1.05
N LYS A 52 -1.38 7.96 0.14
CA LYS A 52 -2.71 8.50 0.48
C LYS A 52 -3.85 7.83 -0.28
N GLY A 53 -4.95 7.66 0.43
CA GLY A 53 -6.22 7.15 -0.05
C GLY A 53 -6.19 5.65 -0.30
N ALA A 54 -7.04 4.91 0.41
CA ALA A 54 -7.18 3.45 0.29
C ALA A 54 -5.83 2.73 0.33
N VAL A 55 -5.00 3.08 1.32
CA VAL A 55 -3.67 2.51 1.48
C VAL A 55 -3.79 1.04 1.89
N GLU A 56 -3.10 0.16 1.19
CA GLU A 56 -2.88 -1.23 1.56
C GLU A 56 -1.38 -1.55 1.43
N ILE A 57 -0.76 -2.01 2.52
CA ILE A 57 0.63 -2.48 2.54
C ILE A 57 0.62 -3.96 2.93
N ARG A 58 1.08 -4.82 2.02
CA ARG A 58 1.19 -6.27 2.17
C ARG A 58 2.65 -6.62 2.43
N THR A 59 2.94 -7.00 3.68
CA THR A 59 4.28 -7.42 4.11
C THR A 59 4.35 -8.94 4.15
N PRO A 60 5.18 -9.59 3.31
CA PRO A 60 5.33 -11.04 3.31
C PRO A 60 5.80 -11.56 4.67
N VAL A 61 5.19 -12.65 5.15
CA VAL A 61 5.65 -13.34 6.36
C VAL A 61 6.56 -14.47 5.95
N CYS A 62 7.85 -14.33 6.23
CA CYS A 62 8.86 -15.31 5.86
C CYS A 62 9.47 -15.96 7.09
N VAL A 63 9.45 -17.28 7.14
CA VAL A 63 10.04 -18.09 8.21
C VAL A 63 11.18 -18.92 7.64
N LYS A 64 12.21 -19.14 8.46
CA LYS A 64 13.30 -20.07 8.11
C LYS A 64 12.77 -21.48 8.22
N THR A 65 12.95 -22.27 7.17
CA THR A 65 12.67 -23.70 7.18
C THR A 65 13.96 -24.48 7.38
N ALA A 66 13.89 -25.52 8.20
CA ALA A 66 14.94 -26.52 8.32
C ALA A 66 14.68 -27.65 7.30
N PRO A 67 15.73 -28.27 6.71
CA PRO A 67 17.14 -28.24 7.13
C PRO A 67 18.07 -27.30 6.35
N ASP A 68 17.60 -26.66 5.27
CA ASP A 68 18.43 -25.94 4.29
C ASP A 68 18.60 -24.44 4.56
N ASN A 69 17.99 -23.92 5.64
CA ASN A 69 17.89 -22.49 5.92
C ASN A 69 17.19 -21.70 4.82
N ALA A 70 16.39 -22.35 3.96
CA ALA A 70 15.58 -21.62 3.00
C ALA A 70 14.55 -20.75 3.73
N MET A 71 14.26 -19.58 3.16
CA MET A 71 13.16 -18.73 3.63
C MET A 71 11.89 -19.16 2.93
N GLN A 72 10.96 -19.77 3.64
CA GLN A 72 9.61 -20.01 3.15
C GLN A 72 8.74 -18.84 3.56
N CYS A 73 8.26 -18.10 2.56
CA CYS A 73 7.28 -17.05 2.81
C CYS A 73 5.89 -17.63 2.60
N GLU A 74 5.05 -17.52 3.63
CA GLU A 74 3.66 -17.96 3.62
C GLU A 74 2.77 -16.86 4.17
N GLY A 75 2.00 -16.28 3.26
CA GLY A 75 1.04 -15.23 3.54
C GLY A 75 1.67 -13.87 3.77
N ALA A 76 0.86 -12.96 4.29
CA ALA A 76 1.23 -11.58 4.51
C ALA A 76 0.54 -10.99 5.74
N VAL A 77 1.22 -10.05 6.38
CA VAL A 77 0.55 -9.04 7.21
C VAL A 77 0.07 -7.95 6.27
N VAL A 78 -1.22 -7.65 6.31
CA VAL A 78 -1.85 -6.62 5.49
C VAL A 78 -2.28 -5.47 6.38
N LEU A 79 -1.62 -4.34 6.22
CA LEU A 79 -1.98 -3.08 6.84
C LEU A 79 -2.86 -2.28 5.89
N ARG A 80 -3.98 -1.74 6.39
CA ARG A 80 -4.84 -0.82 5.64
C ARG A 80 -5.05 0.47 6.43
N ALA A 81 -5.04 1.60 5.74
CA ALA A 81 -5.18 2.92 6.33
C ALA A 81 -5.67 3.95 5.30
N ASP A 82 -6.02 5.16 5.77
CA ASP A 82 -6.30 6.29 4.90
C ASP A 82 -5.00 6.91 4.36
N GLU A 83 -3.95 6.98 5.18
CA GLU A 83 -2.63 7.47 4.82
C GLU A 83 -1.53 6.64 5.50
N ALA A 84 -0.34 6.58 4.89
CA ALA A 84 0.84 6.02 5.53
C ALA A 84 2.14 6.61 4.98
N ASP A 85 3.17 6.66 5.81
CA ASP A 85 4.55 6.86 5.37
C ASP A 85 5.32 5.56 5.51
N LEU A 86 5.99 5.14 4.44
CA LEU A 86 6.84 3.94 4.42
C LEU A 86 8.29 4.36 4.23
N ASN A 87 9.13 4.05 5.19
CA ASN A 87 10.58 4.20 5.06
C ASN A 87 11.16 2.94 4.36
N GLU A 88 11.63 3.09 3.12
CA GLU A 88 12.12 2.00 2.27
C GLU A 88 13.40 1.33 2.83
N GLU A 89 14.22 2.08 3.58
CA GLU A 89 15.48 1.57 4.12
C GLU A 89 15.26 0.72 5.37
N THR A 90 14.42 1.19 6.28
CA THR A 90 14.16 0.56 7.59
C THR A 90 12.95 -0.35 7.58
N GLY A 91 12.07 -0.22 6.59
CA GLY A 91 10.76 -0.87 6.56
C GLY A 91 9.77 -0.34 7.59
N GLN A 92 10.07 0.76 8.29
CA GLN A 92 9.14 1.39 9.23
C GLN A 92 7.91 1.93 8.49
N ILE A 93 6.72 1.73 9.07
CA ILE A 93 5.44 2.17 8.53
C ILE A 93 4.74 3.03 9.59
N ASP A 94 4.52 4.30 9.28
CA ASP A 94 3.74 5.22 10.10
C ASP A 94 2.36 5.43 9.46
N ALA A 95 1.37 4.66 9.90
CA ALA A 95 0.01 4.66 9.35
C ALA A 95 -0.95 5.56 10.12
N ARG A 96 -1.88 6.20 9.42
CA ARG A 96 -2.84 7.17 9.96
C ARG A 96 -4.22 7.03 9.30
N GLY A 97 -5.27 7.22 10.09
CA GLY A 97 -6.67 7.16 9.65
C GLY A 97 -7.15 5.72 9.39
N ASN A 98 -8.26 5.34 10.03
CA ASN A 98 -8.92 4.02 9.89
C ASN A 98 -7.96 2.82 9.78
N VAL A 99 -6.96 2.79 10.67
CA VAL A 99 -5.88 1.80 10.60
C VAL A 99 -6.39 0.42 11.01
N THR A 100 -6.15 -0.57 10.17
CA THR A 100 -6.39 -1.98 10.47
C THR A 100 -5.19 -2.82 10.06
N VAL A 101 -4.96 -3.91 10.80
CA VAL A 101 -3.88 -4.85 10.54
C VAL A 101 -4.47 -6.25 10.61
N THR A 102 -4.34 -7.01 9.53
CA THR A 102 -4.81 -8.39 9.45
C THR A 102 -3.69 -9.30 8.98
N ARG A 103 -3.73 -10.57 9.39
CA ARG A 103 -2.89 -11.61 8.79
C ARG A 103 -3.71 -12.32 7.72
N GLU A 104 -3.22 -12.34 6.49
CA GLU A 104 -3.84 -13.06 5.38
C GLU A 104 -2.93 -14.24 4.99
N PRO A 105 -3.46 -15.47 4.85
CA PRO A 105 -2.68 -16.58 4.30
C PRO A 105 -2.31 -16.29 2.84
N GLU A 106 -1.29 -16.96 2.32
CA GLU A 106 -1.00 -16.88 0.88
C GLU A 106 -2.21 -17.51 0.18
N LYS A 107 -2.92 -16.73 -0.64
CA LYS A 107 -3.99 -17.32 -1.45
C LYS A 107 -3.33 -18.33 -2.37
N TYR A 108 -3.69 -19.61 -2.19
CA TYR A 108 -3.27 -20.73 -3.04
C TYR A 108 -3.26 -20.27 -4.50
N ARG A 109 -2.07 -20.26 -5.08
CA ARG A 109 -1.83 -19.91 -6.48
C ARG A 109 -2.12 -21.10 -7.37
#